data_AF-A0A1I1QC61-F1
#
_entry.id   AF-A0A1I1QC61-F1
#
_cell.length_a   1.000
_cell.length_b   1.000
_cell.length_c   1.000
_cell.angle_alpha   90.00
_cell.angle_beta   90.00
_cell.angle_gamma   90.00
#
_symmetry.space_group_name_H-M   'P 1'
#
loop_
_entity.id
_entity.type
_entity.pdbx_description
1 polymer ?
#
loop_
_entity_poly.entity_id
_entity_poly.type
_entity_poly.pdbx_seq_one_letter_code
_entity_poly.pdbx_strand_id
1 'polypeptide(L)'
;MLYICIAILAGCSIVIARVINANLATQIGIFQGTFFNYVTGLAFSLLFLVFSNESFNMSYTTLQSIPFLAYLGGLVGVVVIGLSNYIIPKISSFYLTLLIFIGQLGMGVILDFFNSHEISIGKIIGGLLVLMGLTYNLVIDRADIPVQNKKQAY
;
A
#
# COMPACT_ATOMS: atom_id res chain seq x y z
N MET A 1 14.81 -18.47 7.64
CA MET A 1 15.66 -17.26 7.87
C MET A 1 15.64 -16.34 6.66
N LEU A 2 16.04 -16.79 5.45
CA LEU A 2 16.07 -15.95 4.23
C LEU A 2 14.72 -15.25 3.92
N TYR A 3 13.60 -15.98 3.93
CA TYR A 3 12.27 -15.41 3.67
C TYR A 3 11.86 -14.32 4.67
N ILE A 4 12.28 -14.45 5.94
CA ILE A 4 12.02 -13.44 6.98
C ILE A 4 12.83 -12.18 6.68
N CYS A 5 14.10 -12.32 6.31
CA CYS A 5 14.93 -11.18 5.91
C CYS A 5 14.33 -10.46 4.69
N ILE A 6 13.88 -11.20 3.67
CA ILE A 6 13.24 -10.63 2.49
C ILE A 6 11.96 -9.89 2.87
N ALA A 7 11.13 -10.46 3.75
CA ALA A 7 9.89 -9.81 4.20
C ALA A 7 10.17 -8.49 4.95
N ILE A 8 11.19 -8.45 5.81
CA ILE A 8 11.62 -7.23 6.51
C ILE A 8 12.11 -6.19 5.52
N LEU A 9 12.99 -6.58 4.59
CA LEU A 9 13.53 -5.68 3.56
C LEU A 9 12.43 -5.14 2.65
N ALA A 10 11.47 -5.97 2.26
CA ALA A 10 10.31 -5.55 1.47
C ALA A 10 9.47 -4.52 2.25
N GLY A 11 9.19 -4.77 3.53
CA GLY A 11 8.47 -3.84 4.40
C GLY A 11 9.18 -2.48 4.49
N CYS A 12 10.48 -2.48 4.80
CA CYS A 12 11.29 -1.26 4.84
C CYS A 12 11.27 -0.51 3.50
N SER A 13 11.44 -1.23 2.39
CA SER A 13 11.46 -0.66 1.04
C SER A 13 10.12 -0.01 0.68
N ILE A 14 9.00 -0.66 0.99
CA ILE A 14 7.66 -0.14 0.74
C ILE A 14 7.43 1.16 1.52
N VAL A 15 7.83 1.21 2.79
CA VAL A 15 7.67 2.39 3.65
C VAL A 15 8.54 3.55 3.16
N ILE A 16 9.80 3.30 2.82
CA ILE A 16 10.70 4.33 2.31
C ILE A 16 10.20 4.85 0.96
N ALA A 17 9.85 3.96 0.04
CA ALA A 17 9.38 4.32 -1.30
C ALA A 17 8.14 5.22 -1.25
N ARG A 18 7.12 4.85 -0.47
CA ARG A 18 5.89 5.66 -0.37
C ARG A 18 6.17 7.05 0.25
N VAL A 19 7.08 7.15 1.22
CA VAL A 19 7.43 8.45 1.83
C VAL A 19 8.17 9.34 0.83
N ILE A 20 9.13 8.78 0.09
CA ILE A 20 9.82 9.51 -1.00
C ILE A 20 8.81 9.97 -2.05
N ASN A 21 7.89 9.11 -2.47
CA ASN A 21 6.87 9.44 -3.47
C ASN A 21 5.90 10.52 -2.99
N ALA A 22 5.49 10.48 -1.72
CA ALA A 22 4.65 11.51 -1.13
C ALA A 22 5.40 12.85 -1.05
N ASN A 23 6.67 12.84 -0.65
CA ASN A 23 7.51 14.04 -0.63
C ASN A 23 7.75 14.63 -2.03
N LEU A 24 7.85 13.79 -3.06
CA LEU A 24 7.88 14.27 -4.44
C LEU A 24 6.53 14.89 -4.81
N ALA A 25 5.43 14.21 -4.51
CA ALA A 25 4.08 14.66 -4.82
C ALA A 25 3.69 15.98 -4.13
N THR A 26 4.24 16.29 -2.96
CA THR A 26 4.03 17.61 -2.31
C THR A 26 4.72 18.75 -3.07
N GLN A 27 5.79 18.46 -3.82
CA GLN A 27 6.54 19.45 -4.60
C GLN A 27 5.95 19.64 -6.01
N ILE A 28 5.60 18.55 -6.70
CA ILE A 28 5.19 18.61 -8.12
C ILE A 28 3.69 18.39 -8.36
N GLY A 29 2.93 18.08 -7.29
CA GLY A 29 1.52 17.74 -7.35
C GLY A 29 1.26 16.23 -7.28
N ILE A 30 0.08 15.86 -6.78
CA ILE A 30 -0.29 14.46 -6.49
C ILE A 30 -0.34 13.62 -7.77
N PHE A 31 -0.95 14.15 -8.83
CA PHE A 31 -1.09 13.42 -10.10
C PHE A 31 0.27 13.26 -10.81
N GLN A 32 1.10 14.29 -10.80
CA GLN A 32 2.45 14.27 -11.34
C GLN A 32 3.34 13.30 -10.56
N GLY A 33 3.27 13.31 -9.22
CA GLY A 33 3.97 12.35 -8.37
C GLY A 33 3.55 10.91 -8.64
N THR A 34 2.25 10.64 -8.78
CA THR A 34 1.74 9.32 -9.16
C THR A 34 2.19 8.90 -10.56
N PHE A 35 2.21 9.83 -11.52
CA PHE A 35 2.73 9.56 -12.87
C PHE A 35 4.21 9.14 -12.84
N PHE A 36 5.07 9.88 -12.15
CA PHE A 36 6.49 9.53 -12.02
C PHE A 36 6.69 8.19 -11.28
N ASN A 37 5.86 7.87 -10.29
CA ASN A 37 5.87 6.55 -9.65
C ASN A 37 5.60 5.43 -10.67
N TYR A 38 4.58 5.58 -11.52
CA TYR A 38 4.30 4.59 -12.57
C TYR A 38 5.38 4.50 -13.64
N VAL A 39 5.92 5.63 -14.10
CA VAL A 39 6.99 5.65 -15.11
C VAL A 39 8.25 4.97 -14.58
N THR A 40 8.65 5.27 -13.34
CA THR A 40 9.80 4.62 -12.71
C THR A 40 9.56 3.13 -12.49
N GLY A 41 8.39 2.74 -11.97
CA GLY A 41 8.00 1.33 -11.81
C GLY A 41 8.00 0.56 -13.13
N LEU A 42 7.45 1.15 -14.19
CA LEU A 42 7.46 0.60 -15.55
C LEU A 42 8.89 0.41 -16.07
N ALA A 43 9.74 1.43 -15.93
CA ALA A 43 11.13 1.37 -16.37
C ALA A 43 11.90 0.24 -15.67
N PHE A 44 11.78 0.12 -14.34
CA PHE A 44 12.41 -0.96 -13.59
C PHE A 44 11.82 -2.34 -13.90
N SER A 45 10.51 -2.43 -14.14
CA SER A 45 9.86 -3.68 -14.56
C SER A 45 10.34 -4.15 -15.94
N LEU A 46 10.52 -3.22 -16.89
CA LEU A 46 11.08 -3.52 -18.21
C LEU A 46 12.54 -3.94 -18.11
N LEU A 47 13.35 -3.24 -17.32
CA LEU A 47 14.74 -3.65 -17.06
C LEU A 47 14.80 -5.05 -16.46
N PHE A 48 13.98 -5.32 -15.43
CA PHE A 48 13.91 -6.65 -14.81
C PHE A 48 13.54 -7.72 -15.83
N LEU A 49 12.54 -7.47 -16.69
CA LEU A 49 12.11 -8.40 -17.73
C LEU A 49 13.22 -8.69 -18.74
N VAL A 50 14.02 -7.70 -19.14
CA VAL A 50 15.17 -7.89 -20.03
C VAL A 50 16.27 -8.73 -19.37
N PHE A 51 16.51 -8.54 -18.07
CA PHE A 51 17.57 -9.25 -17.34
C PHE A 51 17.15 -10.60 -16.78
N SER A 52 15.86 -10.88 -16.63
CA SER A 52 15.37 -12.14 -16.05
C SER A 52 15.50 -13.33 -16.99
N ASN A 53 15.88 -13.11 -18.26
CA ASN A 53 15.88 -14.12 -19.34
C ASN A 53 14.53 -14.83 -19.53
N GLU A 54 13.45 -14.26 -18.99
CA GLU A 54 12.10 -14.73 -19.27
C GLU A 54 11.79 -14.46 -20.74
N SER A 55 11.37 -15.49 -21.46
CA SER A 55 11.17 -15.37 -22.90
C SER A 55 10.04 -14.39 -23.20
N PHE A 56 10.28 -13.41 -24.08
CA PHE A 56 9.23 -12.62 -24.75
C PHE A 56 8.27 -13.47 -25.60
N ASN A 57 8.47 -14.79 -25.63
CA ASN A 57 7.74 -15.75 -26.44
C ASN A 57 6.38 -16.09 -25.81
N MET A 58 5.63 -15.07 -25.41
CA MET A 58 4.26 -15.23 -24.95
C MET A 58 3.39 -15.40 -26.20
N SER A 59 2.73 -16.56 -26.34
CA SER A 59 1.84 -16.80 -27.48
C SER A 59 0.68 -15.80 -27.48
N TYR A 60 0.30 -15.31 -28.66
CA TYR A 60 -0.90 -14.48 -28.85
C TYR A 60 -2.16 -15.11 -28.24
N THR A 61 -2.25 -16.45 -28.25
CA THR A 61 -3.34 -17.20 -27.62
C THR A 61 -3.37 -17.05 -26.10
N THR A 62 -2.20 -16.96 -25.45
CA THR A 62 -2.10 -16.78 -24.00
C THR A 62 -2.56 -15.37 -23.62
N LEU A 63 -2.17 -14.35 -24.39
CA LEU A 63 -2.59 -12.97 -24.16
C LEU A 63 -4.11 -12.79 -24.28
N GLN A 64 -4.76 -13.44 -25.25
CA GLN A 64 -6.22 -13.40 -25.39
C GLN A 64 -6.98 -14.10 -24.27
N SER A 65 -6.35 -15.05 -23.56
CA SER A 65 -6.98 -15.78 -22.47
C SER A 65 -7.07 -14.98 -21.16
N ILE A 66 -6.35 -13.85 -21.05
CA ILE A 66 -6.32 -13.04 -19.84
C ILE A 66 -7.62 -12.22 -19.74
N PRO A 67 -8.37 -12.31 -18.62
CA PRO A 67 -9.61 -11.58 -18.47
C PRO A 67 -9.35 -10.06 -18.41
N PHE A 68 -10.22 -9.27 -19.04
CA PHE A 68 -10.12 -7.81 -19.04
C PHE A 68 -10.00 -7.21 -17.62
N LEU A 69 -10.71 -7.81 -16.65
CA LEU A 69 -10.67 -7.45 -15.23
C LEU A 69 -9.25 -7.46 -14.64
N ALA A 70 -8.34 -8.32 -15.12
CA ALA A 70 -6.95 -8.36 -14.64
C ALA A 70 -6.20 -7.07 -14.96
N TYR A 71 -6.50 -6.40 -16.08
CA TYR A 71 -5.86 -5.14 -16.48
C TYR A 71 -6.33 -3.95 -15.63
N LEU A 72 -7.51 -4.03 -15.01
CA LEU A 72 -8.02 -2.98 -14.12
C LEU A 72 -7.23 -2.87 -12.80
N GLY A 73 -6.42 -3.87 -12.45
CA GLY A 73 -5.52 -3.80 -11.29
C GLY A 73 -4.56 -2.61 -11.37
N GLY A 74 -4.11 -2.25 -12.57
CA GLY A 74 -3.28 -1.07 -12.80
C GLY A 74 -4.00 0.23 -12.44
N LEU A 75 -5.28 0.35 -12.79
CA LEU A 75 -6.10 1.53 -12.48
C LEU A 75 -6.34 1.65 -10.97
N VAL A 76 -6.62 0.53 -10.29
CA VAL A 76 -6.74 0.50 -8.82
C VAL A 76 -5.44 0.97 -8.17
N GLY A 77 -4.28 0.54 -8.69
CA GLY A 77 -2.98 1.00 -8.21
C GLY A 77 -2.79 2.51 -8.32
N VAL A 78 -3.25 3.16 -9.40
CA VAL A 78 -3.16 4.63 -9.57
C VAL A 78 -3.92 5.34 -8.46
N VAL A 79 -5.12 4.84 -8.15
CA VAL A 79 -5.95 5.35 -7.05
C VAL A 79 -5.25 5.17 -5.70
N VAL A 80 -4.70 3.97 -5.44
CA VAL A 80 -3.98 3.66 -4.20
C VAL A 80 -2.76 4.56 -4.01
N ILE A 81 -1.94 4.75 -5.04
CA ILE A 81 -0.75 5.61 -4.97
C ILE A 81 -1.13 7.08 -4.81
N GLY A 82 -2.15 7.55 -5.55
CA GLY A 82 -2.66 8.92 -5.41
C GLY A 82 -3.18 9.21 -3.99
N LEU A 83 -3.97 8.29 -3.42
CA LEU A 83 -4.42 8.38 -2.03
C LEU A 83 -3.24 8.33 -1.05
N SER A 84 -2.27 7.46 -1.30
CA SER A 84 -1.07 7.36 -0.45
C SER A 84 -0.30 8.69 -0.43
N ASN A 85 -0.04 9.27 -1.60
CA ASN A 85 0.62 10.57 -1.75
C ASN A 85 -0.15 11.71 -1.06
N TYR A 86 -1.49 11.64 -1.04
CA TYR A 86 -2.34 12.63 -0.37
C TYR A 86 -2.35 12.48 1.17
N ILE A 87 -2.35 11.24 1.68
CA ILE A 87 -2.54 10.95 3.10
C ILE A 87 -1.22 10.99 3.88
N ILE A 88 -0.11 10.52 3.29
CA ILE A 88 1.21 10.45 3.96
C ILE A 88 1.63 11.77 4.61
N PRO A 89 1.49 12.95 3.97
CA PRO A 89 1.88 14.22 4.58
C PRO A 89 0.99 14.66 5.76
N LYS A 90 -0.17 14.01 5.97
CA LYS A 90 -1.20 14.44 6.92
C LYS A 90 -1.22 13.64 8.22
N ILE A 91 -0.72 12.42 8.21
CA ILE A 91 -0.74 11.52 9.36
C ILE A 91 0.60 10.79 9.50
N SER A 92 0.90 10.29 10.70
CA SER A 92 2.10 9.49 10.91
C SER A 92 2.13 8.27 9.99
N SER A 93 3.33 7.96 9.48
CA SER A 93 3.59 6.75 8.68
C SER A 93 3.17 5.47 9.41
N PHE A 94 3.24 5.45 10.75
CA PHE A 94 2.78 4.32 11.55
C PHE A 94 1.27 4.07 11.36
N TYR A 95 0.45 5.10 11.56
CA TYR A 95 -1.00 5.02 11.42
C TYR A 95 -1.45 4.61 10.02
N LEU A 96 -0.83 5.18 8.99
CA LEU A 96 -1.14 4.82 7.62
C LEU A 96 -0.83 3.34 7.34
N THR A 97 0.30 2.83 7.85
CA THR A 97 0.67 1.41 7.67
C THR A 97 -0.37 0.50 8.31
N LEU A 98 -0.80 0.84 9.51
CA LEU A 98 -1.76 0.03 10.25
C LEU A 98 -3.12 0.02 9.54
N LEU A 99 -3.56 1.18 9.05
CA LEU A 99 -4.81 1.31 8.29
C LEU A 99 -4.76 0.51 6.98
N ILE A 100 -3.66 0.62 6.22
CA ILE A 100 -3.46 -0.16 4.98
C ILE A 100 -3.47 -1.65 5.29
N PHE A 101 -2.77 -2.08 6.34
CA PHE A 101 -2.71 -3.47 6.75
C PHE A 101 -4.08 -4.04 7.11
N ILE A 102 -4.89 -3.31 7.89
CA ILE A 102 -6.26 -3.71 8.21
C ILE A 102 -7.12 -3.80 6.95
N GLY A 103 -7.03 -2.82 6.05
CA GLY A 103 -7.77 -2.82 4.80
C GLY A 103 -7.41 -4.02 3.90
N GLN A 104 -6.13 -4.34 3.80
CA GLN A 104 -5.64 -5.50 3.04
C GLN A 104 -6.06 -6.82 3.69
N LEU A 105 -5.99 -6.94 5.02
CA LEU A 105 -6.50 -8.12 5.73
C LEU A 105 -8.00 -8.32 5.51
N GLY A 106 -8.79 -7.25 5.66
CA GLY A 106 -10.24 -7.28 5.47
C GLY A 106 -10.61 -7.65 4.04
N MET A 107 -9.99 -7.01 3.05
CA MET A 107 -10.17 -7.37 1.64
C MET A 107 -9.75 -8.81 1.36
N GLY A 108 -8.67 -9.29 1.98
CA GLY A 108 -8.23 -10.68 1.88
C GLY A 108 -9.30 -11.66 2.36
N VAL A 109 -9.92 -11.41 3.52
CA VAL A 109 -11.03 -12.25 4.03
C VAL A 109 -12.23 -12.21 3.09
N ILE A 110 -12.57 -11.05 2.54
CA ILE A 110 -13.67 -10.90 1.58
C ILE A 110 -13.38 -11.73 0.32
N LEU A 111 -12.17 -11.65 -0.22
CA LEU A 111 -11.76 -12.40 -1.40
C LEU A 111 -11.74 -13.91 -1.14
N ASP A 112 -11.25 -14.36 0.02
CA ASP A 112 -11.27 -15.77 0.43
C ASP A 112 -12.72 -16.30 0.48
N PHE A 113 -13.65 -15.50 1.00
CA PHE A 113 -15.07 -15.85 1.04
C PHE A 113 -15.65 -15.98 -0.37
N PHE A 114 -15.36 -15.05 -1.29
CA PHE A 114 -15.87 -15.14 -2.67
C PHE A 114 -15.26 -16.30 -3.46
N ASN A 115 -13.99 -16.64 -3.24
CA ASN A 115 -13.32 -17.71 -3.99
C ASN A 115 -13.64 -19.10 -3.45
N SER A 116 -13.60 -19.27 -2.13
CA SER A 116 -13.62 -20.59 -1.48
C SER A 116 -14.82 -20.79 -0.55
N HIS A 117 -15.62 -19.74 -0.30
CA HIS A 117 -16.65 -19.71 0.76
C HIS A 117 -16.08 -19.99 2.16
N GLU A 118 -14.76 -19.90 2.32
CA GLU A 118 -14.07 -20.11 3.58
C GLU A 118 -13.83 -18.78 4.27
N ILE A 119 -14.16 -18.73 5.56
CA ILE A 119 -13.90 -17.57 6.41
C ILE A 119 -12.83 -17.95 7.42
N SER A 120 -11.65 -17.35 7.28
CA SER A 120 -10.57 -17.55 8.26
C SER A 120 -10.87 -16.77 9.55
N ILE A 121 -11.38 -17.48 10.56
CA ILE A 121 -11.66 -16.93 11.89
C ILE A 121 -10.40 -16.28 12.49
N GLY A 122 -9.22 -16.87 12.25
CA GLY A 122 -7.94 -16.30 12.69
C GLY A 122 -7.64 -14.92 12.10
N LYS A 123 -7.89 -14.71 10.81
CA LYS A 123 -7.73 -13.39 10.17
C LYS A 123 -8.71 -12.36 10.75
N ILE A 124 -9.93 -12.76 11.08
CA ILE A 124 -10.94 -11.89 11.71
C ILE A 124 -10.50 -11.49 13.12
N ILE A 125 -10.15 -12.45 13.97
CA ILE A 125 -9.72 -12.18 15.35
C ILE A 125 -8.45 -11.30 15.36
N GLY A 126 -7.46 -11.65 14.53
CA GLY A 126 -6.24 -10.87 14.38
C GLY A 126 -6.53 -9.45 13.88
N GLY A 127 -7.39 -9.29 12.87
CA GLY A 127 -7.82 -8.00 12.36
C GLY A 127 -8.52 -7.14 13.42
N LEU A 128 -9.42 -7.74 14.22
CA LEU A 128 -10.10 -7.07 15.33
C LEU A 128 -9.12 -6.63 16.43
N LEU A 129 -8.14 -7.48 16.79
CA LEU A 129 -7.10 -7.12 17.76
C LEU A 129 -6.26 -5.93 17.28
N VAL A 130 -5.88 -5.92 15.99
CA VAL A 130 -5.12 -4.81 15.40
C VAL A 130 -5.95 -3.52 15.35
N LEU A 131 -7.23 -3.62 14.99
CA LEU A 131 -8.17 -2.50 15.03
C LEU A 131 -8.32 -1.93 16.45
N MET A 132 -8.51 -2.80 17.44
CA MET A 132 -8.57 -2.39 18.85
C MET A 132 -7.28 -1.68 19.28
N GLY A 133 -6.11 -2.24 18.96
CA GLY A 133 -4.83 -1.61 19.24
C GLY A 133 -4.66 -0.24 18.57
N LEU A 134 -5.07 -0.12 17.30
CA LEU A 134 -5.04 1.15 16.55
C LEU A 134 -5.94 2.19 17.21
N THR A 135 -7.20 1.83 17.52
CA THR A 135 -8.16 2.76 18.13
C THR A 135 -7.69 3.22 19.52
N TYR A 136 -7.15 2.31 20.33
CA TYR A 136 -6.57 2.63 21.62
C TYR A 136 -5.40 3.61 21.49
N ASN A 137 -4.47 3.35 20.55
CA ASN A 137 -3.35 4.24 20.31
C ASN A 137 -3.79 5.62 19.80
N LEU A 138 -4.80 5.70 18.92
CA LEU A 138 -5.36 6.97 18.46
C LEU A 138 -6.03 7.78 19.58
N VAL A 139 -6.65 7.11 20.56
CA VAL A 139 -7.25 7.77 21.73
C VAL A 139 -6.16 8.34 22.63
N ILE A 140 -5.08 7.60 22.86
CA ILE A 140 -3.92 8.08 23.62
C ILE A 140 -3.26 9.27 22.93
N ASP A 141 -2.92 9.15 21.64
CA ASP A 141 -2.26 10.23 20.91
C ASP A 141 -3.15 11.49 20.85
N ARG A 142 -4.48 11.35 20.82
CA ARG A 142 -5.40 12.51 20.96
C ARG A 142 -5.41 13.08 22.38
N ALA A 143 -5.33 12.25 23.41
CA ALA A 143 -5.26 12.67 24.80
C ALA A 143 -3.93 13.37 25.14
N ASP A 144 -2.84 12.97 24.46
CA ASP A 144 -1.50 13.57 24.52
C ASP A 144 -1.37 14.87 23.67
N ILE A 145 -2.47 15.33 23.05
CA ILE A 145 -2.61 16.72 22.57
C ILE A 145 -3.37 17.57 23.61
N PRO A 146 -2.89 17.81 24.85
CA PRO A 146 -3.40 18.91 25.67
C PRO A 146 -2.51 20.16 25.47
N VAL A 147 -3.11 21.22 24.92
CA VAL A 147 -2.75 22.63 25.23
C VAL A 147 -1.35 23.14 24.80
N GLN A 148 -0.62 22.54 23.85
CA GLN A 148 0.60 23.21 23.32
C GLN A 148 0.29 24.31 22.27
N ASN A 149 -0.84 24.24 21.57
CA ASN A 149 -1.22 25.24 20.55
C ASN A 149 -1.96 26.50 21.07
N LYS A 150 -2.22 26.61 22.38
CA LYS A 150 -2.81 27.84 22.96
C LYS A 150 -1.79 28.86 23.48
N LYS A 151 -0.49 28.54 23.49
CA LYS A 151 0.57 29.44 24.00
C LYS A 151 1.42 30.13 22.93
N GLN A 152 1.19 29.88 21.65
CA GLN A 152 1.88 30.56 20.53
C GLN A 152 1.00 31.61 19.82
N ALA A 153 -0.14 31.97 20.41
CA ALA A 153 -1.06 32.99 19.90
C ALA A 153 -1.23 34.19 20.85
N TYR A 154 -0.19 34.50 21.63
CA TYR A 154 -0.04 35.77 22.33
C TYR A 154 1.15 36.53 21.75
#